data_AF-A0A502L6N5-F1
#
_entry.id   AF-A0A502L6N5-F1
#
_cell.length_a   1.000
_cell.length_b   1.000
_cell.length_c   1.000
_cell.angle_alpha   90.00
_cell.angle_beta   90.00
_cell.angle_gamma   90.00
#
_symmetry.space_group_name_H-M   'P 1'
#
loop_
_entity.id
_entity.type
_entity.pdbx_description
1 polymer ?
#
loop_
_entity_poly.entity_id
_entity_poly.type
_entity_poly.pdbx_seq_one_letter_code
_entity_poly.pdbx_strand_id
1 'polypeptide(L)' 'MLLSLPWAYWLGFALTLWLLFDLVRGVAYIWHPYHRGSDPAMYWLTMLIWALFAASCFLLPSWAIN' A
#
# COMPACT_ATOMS: atom_id res chain seq x y z
N MET A 1 -23.36 -5.25 7.34
CA MET A 1 -22.34 -6.07 8.04
C MET A 1 -20.89 -5.79 7.61
N LEU A 2 -20.62 -4.97 6.57
CA LEU A 2 -19.24 -4.59 6.19
C LEU A 2 -18.62 -3.48 7.08
N LEU A 3 -19.46 -2.66 7.73
CA LEU A 3 -19.03 -1.56 8.61
C LEU A 3 -18.54 -2.02 9.98
N SER A 4 -18.72 -3.30 10.34
CA SER A 4 -18.20 -3.90 11.58
C SER A 4 -16.79 -4.47 11.41
N LEU A 5 -16.19 -4.35 10.22
CA LEU A 5 -14.80 -4.71 10.02
C LEU A 5 -13.89 -3.64 10.64
N PRO A 6 -12.82 -4.03 11.34
CA PRO A 6 -11.89 -3.09 11.91
C PRO A 6 -11.35 -2.11 10.86
N TRP A 7 -11.19 -0.84 11.23
CA TRP A 7 -10.77 0.24 10.32
C TRP A 7 -9.51 -0.10 9.49
N ALA A 8 -8.61 -0.92 10.05
CA ALA A 8 -7.43 -1.44 9.37
C ALA A 8 -7.75 -2.14 8.03
N TYR A 9 -8.85 -2.88 7.92
CA TYR A 9 -9.23 -3.54 6.67
C TYR A 9 -9.58 -2.54 5.56
N TRP A 10 -10.26 -1.45 5.92
CA TRP A 10 -10.57 -0.37 4.97
C TRP A 10 -9.31 0.37 4.52
N LEU A 11 -8.39 0.63 5.46
CA LEU A 11 -7.09 1.22 5.14
C LEU A 11 -6.25 0.30 4.24
N GLY A 12 -6.17 -1.00 4.56
CA GLY A 12 -5.47 -2.00 3.76
C GLY A 12 -6.04 -2.10 2.34
N PHE A 13 -7.36 -2.04 2.19
CA PHE A 13 -8.01 -2.03 0.88
C PHE A 13 -7.67 -0.77 0.07
N ALA A 14 -7.72 0.42 0.69
CA ALA A 14 -7.34 1.67 0.05
C ALA A 14 -5.86 1.67 -0.38
N LEU A 15 -4.96 1.18 0.48
CA LEU A 15 -3.54 1.03 0.18
C LEU A 15 -3.28 0.02 -0.95
N THR A 16 -4.05 -1.07 -1.01
CA THR A 16 -3.95 -2.05 -2.10
C THR A 16 -4.36 -1.42 -3.44
N LEU A 17 -5.47 -0.67 -3.46
CA LEU A 17 -5.90 0.06 -4.65
C LEU A 17 -4.87 1.10 -5.08
N TRP A 18 -4.30 1.85 -4.13
CA TRP A 18 -3.21 2.78 -4.39
C TRP A 18 -2.03 2.07 -5.05
N LEU A 19 -1.61 0.93 -4.51
CA LEU A 19 -0.47 0.19 -5.01
C LEU A 19 -0.71 -0.33 -6.43
N LEU A 20 -1.91 -0.85 -6.72
CA LEU A 20 -2.30 -1.23 -8.08
C LEU A 20 -2.25 -0.05 -9.04
N PHE A 21 -2.68 1.12 -8.59
CA PHE A 21 -2.65 2.34 -9.40
C PHE A 21 -1.21 2.80 -9.71
N ASP A 22 -0.32 2.78 -8.72
CA ASP A 22 1.13 3.05 -8.90
C ASP A 22 1.79 2.00 -9.83
N LEU A 23 1.26 0.78 -9.84
CA LEU A 23 1.73 -0.31 -10.72
C LEU A 23 1.36 -0.06 -12.17
N VAL A 24 0.13 0.42 -12.41
CA VAL A 24 -0.37 0.81 -13.74
C VAL A 24 0.34 2.06 -14.26
N ARG A 25 0.58 3.06 -13.40
CA ARG A 25 1.31 4.28 -13.77
C ARG A 25 2.80 4.06 -13.98
N GLY A 26 3.38 3.03 -13.36
CA GLY A 26 4.83 2.79 -13.39
C GLY A 26 5.63 3.83 -12.60
N VAL A 27 4.96 4.56 -11.70
CA VAL A 27 5.54 5.59 -10.82
C VAL A 27 5.06 5.32 -9.42
N ALA A 28 5.96 5.31 -8.45
CA ALA A 28 5.64 5.11 -7.04
C ALA A 28 6.05 6.35 -6.22
N TYR A 29 5.19 6.75 -5.28
CA TYR A 29 5.41 7.93 -4.44
C TYR A 29 5.64 7.55 -2.97
N ILE A 30 6.72 8.08 -2.38
CA ILE A 30 6.91 8.16 -0.92
C ILE A 30 7.09 9.62 -0.54
N TRP A 31 8.18 10.21 -1.02
CA TRP A 31 8.54 11.62 -0.83
C TRP A 31 8.92 12.28 -2.17
N HIS A 32 9.44 11.46 -3.10
CA HIS A 32 9.75 11.84 -4.47
C HIS A 32 9.15 10.80 -5.42
N PRO A 33 8.74 11.17 -6.64
CA PRO A 33 8.32 10.21 -7.65
C PRO A 33 9.49 9.34 -8.11
N TYR A 34 9.43 8.04 -7.82
CA TYR A 34 10.35 7.07 -8.42
C TYR A 34 9.71 6.46 -9.65
N HIS A 35 10.37 6.59 -10.79
CA HIS A 35 9.90 6.02 -12.05
C HIS A 35 10.59 4.68 -12.29
N ARG A 36 9.83 3.69 -12.78
CA ARG A 36 10.39 2.37 -13.11
C ARG A 36 11.53 2.45 -14.13
N GLY A 37 11.51 3.44 -15.02
CA GLY A 37 12.51 3.62 -16.07
C GLY A 37 13.81 4.30 -15.63
N SER A 38 13.77 5.20 -14.65
CA SER A 38 14.96 5.91 -14.16
C SER A 38 15.59 5.20 -12.96
N ASP A 39 14.76 4.79 -11.99
CA ASP A 39 15.19 4.30 -10.69
C ASP A 39 14.47 2.99 -10.35
N PRO A 40 14.70 1.91 -11.13
CA PRO A 40 13.95 0.66 -10.99
C PRO A 40 14.07 0.05 -9.60
N ALA A 41 15.27 0.11 -9.00
CA ALA A 41 15.51 -0.44 -7.66
C ALA A 41 14.70 0.31 -6.58
N MET A 42 14.72 1.64 -6.60
CA MET A 42 13.94 2.47 -5.65
C MET A 42 12.44 2.32 -5.87
N TYR A 43 11.99 2.22 -7.13
CA TYR A 43 10.61 1.95 -7.47
C TYR A 43 10.12 0.63 -6.86
N TRP A 44 10.85 -0.47 -7.07
CA TRP A 44 10.47 -1.78 -6.54
C TRP A 44 10.56 -1.86 -5.03
N LEU A 45 11.57 -1.23 -4.41
CA LEU A 45 11.69 -1.14 -2.96
C LEU A 45 10.50 -0.39 -2.36
N THR A 46 10.13 0.74 -2.97
CA THR A 46 8.94 1.52 -2.57
C THR A 46 7.67 0.69 -2.67
N MET A 47 7.48 -0.01 -3.79
CA MET A 47 6.34 -0.89 -4.00
C MET A 47 6.28 -2.02 -2.96
N LEU A 48 7.44 -2.60 -2.61
CA LEU A 48 7.51 -3.65 -1.61
C LEU A 48 7.15 -3.11 -0.22
N ILE A 49 7.63 -1.92 0.16
CA ILE A 49 7.27 -1.27 1.44
C ILE A 49 5.75 -1.04 1.51
N TRP A 50 5.17 -0.43 0.47
CA TRP A 50 3.73 -0.20 0.44
C TRP A 50 2.93 -1.50 0.45
N ALA A 51 3.41 -2.56 -0.20
CA ALA A 51 2.77 -3.88 -0.19
C ALA A 51 2.80 -4.50 1.21
N LEU A 52 3.94 -4.40 1.91
CA LEU A 52 4.06 -4.85 3.29
C LEU A 52 3.14 -4.07 4.23
N PHE A 53 2.99 -2.76 4.01
CA PHE A 53 2.10 -1.91 4.80
C PHE A 53 0.62 -2.23 4.54
N ALA A 54 0.23 -2.50 3.29
CA ALA A 54 -1.09 -3.00 2.97
C ALA A 54 -1.34 -4.39 3.58
N ALA A 55 -0.36 -5.30 3.48
CA ALA A 55 -0.45 -6.65 4.03
C ALA A 55 -0.54 -6.64 5.56
N SER A 56 0.20 -5.75 6.24
CA SER A 56 0.15 -5.64 7.70
C SER A 56 -1.24 -5.24 8.21
N CYS A 57 -1.96 -4.41 7.45
CA CYS A 57 -3.34 -4.04 7.73
C CYS A 57 -4.31 -5.24 7.73
N PHE A 58 -4.02 -6.29 6.96
CA PHE A 58 -4.83 -7.52 6.91
C PHE A 58 -4.37 -8.59 7.90
N LEU A 59 -3.06 -8.70 8.13
CA LEU A 59 -2.43 -9.75 8.95
C LEU A 59 -2.44 -9.42 10.45
N LEU A 60 -2.36 -8.14 10.81
CA LEU A 60 -2.28 -7.66 12.19
C LEU A 60 -3.43 -6.67 12.47
N PRO A 61 -4.69 -7.14 12.53
CA PRO A 61 -5.84 -6.27 12.82
C PRO A 61 -5.82 -5.73 14.25
N SER A 62 -4.89 -6.16 15.11
CA SER A 62 -4.78 -5.76 16.52
C SER A 62 -4.52 -4.27 16.76
N TRP A 63 -4.07 -3.51 15.74
CA TRP A 63 -3.92 -2.05 15.80
C TRP A 63 -5.22 -1.30 15.49
N ALA A 64 -6.26 -2.00 15.07
CA ALA A 64 -7.57 -1.40 14.90
C ALA A 64 -8.20 -1.21 16.27
N ILE A 65 -8.02 -0.01 16.81
CA ILE A 65 -8.74 0.48 17.97
C ILE A 65 -10.24 0.36 17.63
N ASN A 66 -10.93 -0.55 18.33
CA ASN A 66 -12.39 -0.67 18.32
C ASN A 66 -13.03 0.50 19.07
#